data_AF-A0A8T5RG75-F1
#
_entry.id   AF-A0A8T5RG75-F1
#
_cell.length_a   1.000
_cell.length_b   1.000
_cell.length_c   1.000
_cell.angle_alpha   90.00
_cell.angle_beta   90.00
_cell.angle_gamma   90.00
#
_symmetry.space_group_name_H-M   'P 1'
#
loop_
_entity.id
_entity.type
_entity.pdbx_description
1 polymer ?
#
loop_
_entity_poly.entity_id
_entity_poly.type
_entity_poly.pdbx_seq_one_letter_code
_entity_poly.pdbx_strand_id
1 'polypeptide(L)'
;MNRLGLLTGIFTCIILLLPFIPIGIYFWNGVTSTVEINSFVKFPVSMVNFNNVQYFLWGISNGNTFNFWINSNSIAFIITFIFLTILSFLAIIFSFIGCAKENPTGKKYMSYSFYALIFIVLYTIFGFTIYSEEIFNINFDFLEIIYYLDYGFYILLLNLFLSYIAYKKHQIKK
;
A
#
# COMPACT_ATOMS: atom_id res chain seq x y z
N MET A 1 17.58 10.05 -15.37
CA MET A 1 16.60 9.81 -14.31
C MET A 1 16.40 8.30 -14.13
N ASN A 2 16.34 7.81 -12.89
CA ASN A 2 16.08 6.40 -12.62
C ASN A 2 14.59 6.07 -12.78
N ARG A 3 14.21 5.55 -13.95
CA ARG A 3 12.81 5.25 -14.31
C ARG A 3 12.13 4.26 -13.35
N LEU A 4 12.87 3.28 -12.85
CA LEU A 4 12.33 2.27 -11.93
C LEU A 4 11.98 2.87 -10.57
N GLY A 5 12.78 3.81 -10.07
CA GLY A 5 12.42 4.51 -8.84
C GLY A 5 11.28 5.52 -9.02
N LEU A 6 11.11 6.09 -10.22
CA LEU A 6 9.90 6.86 -10.52
C LEU A 6 8.66 5.96 -10.43
N LEU A 7 8.70 4.78 -11.08
CA LEU A 7 7.63 3.79 -10.99
C LEU A 7 7.37 3.36 -9.54
N THR A 8 8.43 3.13 -8.77
CA THR A 8 8.34 2.77 -7.35
C THR A 8 7.56 3.83 -6.57
N GLY A 9 7.89 5.11 -6.78
CA GLY A 9 7.18 6.23 -6.16
C GLY A 9 5.70 6.29 -6.54
N ILE A 10 5.39 6.07 -7.82
CA ILE A 10 4.01 6.04 -8.32
C ILE A 10 3.21 4.88 -7.69
N PHE A 11 3.78 3.67 -7.63
CA PHE A 11 3.12 2.52 -6.99
C PHE A 11 2.89 2.78 -5.50
N THR A 12 3.87 3.34 -4.78
CA THR A 12 3.66 3.69 -3.36
C THR A 12 2.57 4.75 -3.19
N CYS A 13 2.47 5.73 -4.09
CA CYS A 13 1.36 6.69 -4.09
C CYS A 13 0.00 6.01 -4.32
N ILE A 14 -0.09 5.08 -5.28
CA ILE A 14 -1.32 4.32 -5.54
C ILE A 14 -1.75 3.56 -4.28
N ILE A 15 -0.81 2.84 -3.67
CA ILE A 15 -1.09 2.04 -2.46
C ILE A 15 -1.52 2.93 -1.28
N LEU A 16 -0.90 4.11 -1.11
CA LEU A 16 -1.18 4.99 0.00
C LEU A 16 -2.46 5.83 -0.20
N LEU A 17 -2.73 6.33 -1.41
CA LEU A 17 -3.72 7.36 -1.65
C LEU A 17 -5.02 6.84 -2.28
N LEU A 18 -4.98 5.70 -2.98
CA LEU A 18 -6.14 5.18 -3.68
C LEU A 18 -6.73 4.00 -2.89
N PRO A 19 -7.98 4.10 -2.38
CA PRO A 19 -8.66 2.95 -1.80
C PRO A 19 -9.00 1.91 -2.88
N PHE A 20 -9.22 2.34 -4.12
CA PHE A 20 -9.52 1.47 -5.25
C PHE A 20 -8.81 1.93 -6.52
N ILE A 21 -8.34 0.97 -7.32
CA ILE A 21 -7.92 1.21 -8.70
C ILE A 21 -9.12 0.94 -9.61
N PRO A 22 -9.60 1.92 -10.41
CA PRO A 22 -10.62 1.67 -11.41
C PRO A 22 -10.00 0.87 -12.57
N ILE A 23 -10.46 -0.36 -12.82
CA ILE A 23 -9.91 -1.24 -13.86
C ILE A 23 -10.75 -1.20 -15.15
N GLY A 24 -12.02 -0.77 -15.08
CA GLY A 24 -12.85 -0.65 -16.27
C GLY A 24 -14.24 -0.10 -16.02
N ILE A 25 -14.92 0.23 -17.11
CA ILE A 25 -16.32 0.67 -17.15
C ILE A 25 -17.16 -0.54 -17.57
N TYR A 26 -18.20 -0.88 -16.80
CA TYR A 26 -19.22 -1.82 -17.28
C TYR A 26 -20.34 -1.02 -17.97
N PHE A 27 -20.68 -1.41 -19.19
CA PHE A 27 -21.93 -0.98 -19.83
C PHE A 27 -22.98 -2.04 -19.49
N TRP A 28 -23.96 -1.68 -18.66
CA TRP A 28 -25.11 -2.54 -18.40
C TRP A 28 -26.05 -2.44 -19.62
N ASN A 29 -26.20 -3.52 -20.39
CA ASN A 29 -27.23 -3.62 -21.41
C ASN A 29 -28.57 -3.96 -20.74
N GLY A 30 -29.12 -3.00 -19.99
CA GLY A 30 -30.48 -3.01 -19.48
C GLY A 30 -31.42 -2.45 -20.53
N VAL A 31 -32.69 -2.85 -20.48
CA VAL A 31 -33.75 -2.56 -21.47
C VAL A 31 -34.24 -1.10 -21.40
N THR A 32 -33.33 -0.13 -21.38
CA THR A 32 -33.63 1.30 -21.47
C THR A 32 -32.73 1.94 -22.51
N SER A 33 -33.32 2.78 -23.36
CA SER A 33 -32.69 3.45 -24.52
C SER A 33 -31.64 4.51 -24.15
N THR A 34 -31.10 4.44 -22.94
CA THR A 34 -30.09 5.31 -22.38
C THR A 34 -28.98 4.43 -21.85
N VAL A 35 -27.79 4.53 -22.45
CA VAL A 35 -26.59 3.87 -21.94
C VAL A 35 -26.26 4.49 -20.57
N GLU A 36 -26.80 3.90 -19.50
CA GLU A 36 -26.46 4.28 -18.14
C GLU A 36 -25.12 3.64 -17.76
N ILE A 37 -24.10 4.48 -17.54
CA ILE A 37 -22.79 4.05 -17.04
C ILE A 37 -22.94 3.77 -15.54
N ASN A 38 -23.30 2.54 -15.17
CA ASN A 38 -23.74 2.24 -13.79
C ASN A 38 -22.80 1.41 -12.91
N SER A 39 -21.56 1.09 -13.29
CA SER A 39 -20.54 0.68 -12.31
C SER A 39 -19.15 0.54 -12.91
N PHE A 40 -18.14 1.00 -12.17
CA PHE A 40 -16.74 0.68 -12.45
C PHE A 40 -16.37 -0.63 -11.77
N VAL A 41 -15.63 -1.50 -12.45
CA VAL A 41 -14.92 -2.60 -11.76
C VAL A 41 -13.82 -1.97 -10.93
N LYS A 42 -13.97 -2.04 -9.61
CA LYS A 42 -13.04 -1.48 -8.63
C LYS A 42 -12.17 -2.59 -8.06
N PHE A 43 -10.87 -2.36 -8.04
CA PHE A 43 -9.92 -3.27 -7.41
C PHE A 43 -9.48 -2.67 -6.08
N PRO A 44 -9.79 -3.29 -4.93
CA PRO A 44 -9.42 -2.73 -3.64
C PRO A 44 -7.89 -2.77 -3.50
N VAL A 45 -7.30 -1.70 -2.99
CA VAL A 45 -5.86 -1.63 -2.70
C VAL A 45 -5.63 -1.92 -1.21
N SER A 46 -6.50 -2.75 -0.62
CA SER A 46 -6.43 -3.08 0.80
C SER A 46 -5.28 -4.06 1.06
N MET A 47 -4.62 -3.92 2.20
CA MET A 47 -3.52 -4.79 2.64
C MET A 47 -4.04 -6.12 3.17
N VAL A 48 -5.13 -6.06 3.94
CA VAL A 48 -5.75 -7.22 4.58
C VAL A 48 -7.26 -7.09 4.43
N ASN A 49 -7.94 -8.20 4.14
CA ASN A 49 -9.40 -8.29 4.17
C ASN A 49 -9.81 -9.40 5.14
N PHE A 50 -10.54 -9.02 6.19
CA PHE A 50 -11.04 -9.95 7.19
C PHE A 50 -12.52 -9.66 7.46
N ASN A 51 -13.38 -10.68 7.37
CA ASN A 51 -14.82 -10.55 7.59
C ASN A 51 -15.49 -9.38 6.83
N ASN A 52 -15.12 -9.18 5.56
CA ASN A 52 -15.57 -8.06 4.70
C ASN A 52 -15.12 -6.66 5.17
N VAL A 53 -14.20 -6.59 6.12
CA VAL A 53 -13.53 -5.36 6.54
C VAL A 53 -12.19 -5.27 5.82
N GLN A 54 -11.99 -4.15 5.13
CA GLN A 54 -10.79 -3.88 4.35
C GLN A 54 -9.85 -2.97 5.14
N TYR A 55 -8.61 -3.40 5.29
CA TYR A 55 -7.58 -2.71 6.06
C TYR A 55 -6.57 -2.11 5.09
N PHE A 56 -6.46 -0.79 5.06
CA PHE A 56 -5.55 -0.03 4.20
C PHE A 56 -4.35 0.49 5.02
N LEU A 57 -3.33 1.02 4.35
CA LEU A 57 -2.19 1.63 5.03
C LEU A 57 -2.55 2.82 5.93
N TRP A 58 -3.71 3.45 5.70
CA TRP A 58 -4.12 4.71 6.31
C TRP A 58 -5.47 4.63 7.05
N GLY A 59 -6.17 3.49 6.98
CA GLY A 59 -7.37 3.26 7.79
C GLY A 59 -8.07 1.96 7.45
N ILE A 60 -9.33 1.87 7.88
CA ILE A 60 -10.18 0.70 7.76
C ILE A 60 -11.47 1.10 7.05
N SER A 61 -11.97 0.23 6.17
CA SER A 61 -13.29 0.37 5.56
C SER A 61 -14.17 -0.84 5.90
N ASN A 62 -15.41 -0.57 6.28
CA ASN A 62 -16.46 -1.57 6.48
C ASN A 62 -17.67 -1.19 5.62
N GLY A 63 -17.63 -1.57 4.34
CA GLY A 63 -18.64 -1.19 3.36
C GLY A 63 -18.64 0.32 3.09
N ASN A 64 -19.63 1.04 3.62
CA ASN A 64 -19.83 2.47 3.34
C ASN A 64 -19.09 3.40 4.29
N THR A 65 -18.53 2.88 5.38
CA THR A 65 -17.80 3.69 6.36
C THR A 65 -16.30 3.53 6.18
N PHE A 66 -15.57 4.64 6.34
CA PHE A 66 -14.12 4.67 6.35
C PHE A 66 -13.63 5.36 7.62
N ASN A 67 -12.80 4.67 8.39
CA ASN A 67 -12.21 5.16 9.63
C ASN A 67 -10.68 5.21 9.50
N PHE A 68 -10.11 6.39 9.64
CA PHE A 68 -8.65 6.55 9.70
C PHE A 68 -8.07 5.91 10.97
N TRP A 69 -6.87 5.34 10.87
CA TRP A 69 -6.17 4.74 12.01
C TRP A 69 -6.04 5.71 13.19
N ILE A 70 -5.79 7.00 12.91
CA ILE A 70 -5.58 8.05 13.92
C ILE A 70 -6.84 8.37 14.74
N ASN A 71 -8.02 8.04 14.23
CA ASN A 71 -9.29 8.30 14.92
C ASN A 71 -9.66 7.19 15.91
N SER A 72 -8.88 6.12 15.96
CA SER A 72 -9.07 5.01 16.89
C SER A 72 -8.30 5.25 18.19
N ASN A 73 -8.92 4.96 19.34
CA ASN A 73 -8.33 5.20 20.66
C ASN A 73 -7.38 4.08 21.14
N SER A 74 -7.09 3.07 20.32
CA SER A 74 -6.15 1.99 20.70
C SER A 74 -4.70 2.32 20.31
N ILE A 75 -3.78 1.94 21.18
CA ILE A 75 -2.33 2.07 20.99
C ILE A 75 -1.87 1.31 19.73
N ALA A 76 -2.41 0.12 19.48
CA ALA A 76 -2.08 -0.65 18.28
C ALA A 76 -2.42 0.12 16.99
N PHE A 77 -3.52 0.87 16.97
CA PHE A 77 -3.93 1.67 15.82
C PHE A 77 -2.98 2.85 15.57
N ILE A 78 -2.50 3.50 16.63
CA ILE A 78 -1.51 4.59 16.53
C ILE A 78 -0.18 4.04 16.01
N ILE A 79 0.28 2.90 16.53
CA ILE A 79 1.50 2.23 16.09
C ILE A 79 1.37 1.83 14.61
N THR A 80 0.23 1.28 14.23
CA THR A 80 -0.11 0.91 12.85
C THR A 80 -0.07 2.12 11.92
N PHE A 81 -0.65 3.25 12.33
CA PHE A 81 -0.60 4.50 11.57
C PHE A 81 0.85 4.98 11.33
N ILE A 82 1.67 4.99 12.37
CA ILE A 82 3.07 5.43 12.26
C ILE A 82 3.83 4.53 11.29
N PHE A 83 3.72 3.22 11.46
CA PHE A 83 4.52 2.28 10.68
C PHE A 83 3.99 2.02 9.27
N LEU A 84 2.69 2.10 9.03
CA LEU A 84 2.14 1.91 7.69
C LEU A 84 2.01 3.23 6.95
N THR A 85 1.38 4.25 7.54
CA THR A 85 1.08 5.50 6.82
C THR A 85 2.31 6.40 6.69
N ILE A 86 2.99 6.71 7.80
CA ILE A 86 4.10 7.68 7.79
C ILE A 86 5.29 7.11 7.01
N LEU A 87 5.65 5.84 7.23
CA LEU A 87 6.74 5.22 6.46
C LEU A 87 6.42 5.14 4.97
N SER A 88 5.17 4.92 4.58
CA SER A 88 4.79 4.94 3.16
C SER A 88 4.94 6.34 2.55
N PHE A 89 4.59 7.38 3.29
CA PHE A 89 4.82 8.76 2.86
C PHE A 89 6.32 9.06 2.69
N LEU A 90 7.15 8.62 3.63
CA LEU A 90 8.61 8.74 3.50
C LEU A 90 9.15 7.94 2.31
N ALA A 91 8.63 6.73 2.07
CA ALA A 91 9.01 5.91 0.93
C ALA A 91 8.72 6.61 -0.41
N ILE A 92 7.60 7.33 -0.51
CA ILE A 92 7.24 8.18 -1.66
C ILE A 92 8.29 9.30 -1.84
N ILE A 93 8.55 10.08 -0.79
CA ILE A 93 9.49 11.20 -0.82
C ILE A 93 10.88 10.71 -1.25
N PHE A 94 11.37 9.65 -0.62
CA PHE A 94 12.68 9.09 -0.92
C PHE A 94 12.76 8.54 -2.35
N SER A 95 11.68 7.94 -2.86
CA SER A 95 11.65 7.44 -4.24
C SER A 95 11.73 8.57 -5.26
N PHE A 96 10.99 9.67 -5.07
CA PHE A 96 11.00 10.80 -6.00
C PHE A 96 12.32 11.60 -5.94
N ILE A 97 12.85 11.85 -4.74
CA ILE A 97 14.16 12.50 -4.60
C ILE A 97 15.25 11.60 -5.18
N GLY A 98 15.19 10.30 -4.87
CA GLY A 98 16.12 9.29 -5.35
C GLY A 98 16.08 9.15 -6.87
N CYS A 99 14.92 9.23 -7.53
CA CYS A 99 14.86 9.08 -8.98
C CYS A 99 15.41 10.29 -9.74
N ALA A 100 15.27 11.48 -9.17
CA ALA A 100 15.71 12.74 -9.77
C ALA A 100 17.24 12.94 -9.70
N LYS A 101 17.90 12.46 -8.63
CA LYS A 101 19.34 12.66 -8.41
C LYS A 101 20.15 11.45 -8.85
N GLU A 102 20.97 11.56 -9.89
CA GLU A 102 21.85 10.48 -10.39
C GLU A 102 23.25 10.53 -9.76
N ASN A 103 23.31 10.62 -8.44
CA ASN A 103 24.55 10.76 -7.67
C ASN A 103 24.54 9.85 -6.42
N PRO A 104 25.62 9.76 -5.64
CA PRO A 104 25.66 8.88 -4.47
C PRO A 104 24.54 9.16 -3.45
N THR A 105 24.13 10.42 -3.32
CA THR A 105 23.05 10.83 -2.44
C THR A 105 21.68 10.32 -2.95
N GLY A 106 21.41 10.41 -4.25
CA GLY A 106 20.21 9.82 -4.86
C GLY A 106 20.13 8.32 -4.67
N LYS A 107 21.26 7.61 -4.79
CA LYS A 107 21.34 6.17 -4.48
C LYS A 107 20.99 5.86 -3.03
N LYS A 108 21.41 6.70 -2.07
CA LYS A 108 21.03 6.55 -0.65
C LYS A 108 19.53 6.71 -0.43
N TYR A 109 18.91 7.70 -1.07
CA TYR A 109 17.45 7.86 -1.01
C TYR A 109 16.71 6.66 -1.62
N MET A 110 17.20 6.10 -2.72
CA MET A 110 16.64 4.85 -3.26
C MET A 110 16.74 3.68 -2.27
N SER A 111 17.86 3.53 -1.56
CA SER A 111 17.94 2.51 -0.51
C SER A 111 16.96 2.77 0.63
N TYR A 112 16.76 4.01 1.05
CA TYR A 112 15.80 4.33 2.11
C TYR A 112 14.37 4.02 1.68
N SER A 113 14.00 4.29 0.43
CA SER A 113 12.71 3.89 -0.12
C SER A 113 12.55 2.36 -0.08
N PHE A 114 13.57 1.61 -0.51
CA PHE A 114 13.57 0.15 -0.46
C PHE A 114 13.41 -0.40 0.97
N TYR A 115 14.18 0.11 1.94
CA TYR A 115 14.08 -0.34 3.33
C TYR A 115 12.74 0.03 3.98
N ALA A 116 12.17 1.20 3.65
CA ALA A 116 10.84 1.56 4.11
C ALA A 116 9.78 0.57 3.59
N LEU A 117 9.84 0.19 2.31
CA LEU A 117 8.94 -0.81 1.74
C LEU A 117 9.12 -2.20 2.38
N ILE A 118 10.36 -2.63 2.65
CA ILE A 118 10.61 -3.87 3.41
C ILE A 118 9.91 -3.79 4.76
N PHE A 119 10.09 -2.68 5.48
CA PHE A 119 9.53 -2.52 6.80
C PHE A 119 8.00 -2.60 6.76
N ILE A 120 7.35 -1.95 5.78
CA ILE A 120 5.89 -2.01 5.62
C ILE A 120 5.43 -3.45 5.36
N VAL A 121 6.13 -4.20 4.50
CA VAL A 121 5.81 -5.62 4.25
C VAL A 121 5.93 -6.45 5.53
N LEU A 122 7.05 -6.32 6.24
CA LEU A 122 7.29 -7.05 7.48
C LEU A 122 6.26 -6.67 8.55
N TYR A 123 5.99 -5.38 8.73
CA TYR A 123 4.98 -4.92 9.67
C TYR A 123 3.57 -5.39 9.29
N THR A 124 3.26 -5.49 7.99
CA THR A 124 1.97 -6.03 7.55
C THR A 124 1.80 -7.50 7.96
N ILE A 125 2.86 -8.31 7.90
CA ILE A 125 2.81 -9.72 8.31
C ILE A 125 2.88 -9.85 9.83
N PHE A 126 3.92 -9.30 10.46
CA PHE A 126 4.19 -9.48 11.88
C PHE A 126 3.33 -8.57 12.76
N GLY A 127 3.19 -7.30 12.41
CA GLY A 127 2.43 -6.32 13.19
C GLY A 127 0.95 -6.67 13.27
N PHE A 128 0.30 -6.99 12.16
CA PHE A 128 -1.10 -7.42 12.19
C PHE A 128 -1.31 -8.74 12.92
N THR A 129 -0.33 -9.64 12.91
CA THR A 129 -0.40 -10.88 13.73
C THR A 129 -0.28 -10.55 15.22
N ILE A 130 0.73 -9.76 15.62
CA ILE A 130 1.00 -9.41 17.02
C ILE A 130 -0.17 -8.61 17.63
N TYR A 131 -0.74 -7.68 16.86
CA TYR A 131 -1.84 -6.83 17.30
C TYR A 131 -3.20 -7.35 16.83
N SER A 132 -3.29 -8.65 16.50
CA SER A 132 -4.50 -9.21 15.88
C SER A 132 -5.73 -9.09 16.77
N GLU A 133 -5.58 -9.29 18.08
CA GLU A 133 -6.69 -9.16 19.04
C GLU A 133 -7.25 -7.73 19.04
N GLU A 134 -6.40 -6.71 18.99
CA GLU A 134 -6.85 -5.32 18.97
C GLU A 134 -7.42 -4.88 17.62
N ILE A 135 -6.87 -5.39 16.51
CA ILE A 135 -7.22 -4.96 15.14
C ILE A 135 -8.42 -5.73 14.57
N PHE A 136 -8.50 -7.03 14.86
CA PHE A 136 -9.48 -7.96 14.30
C PHE A 136 -10.41 -8.59 15.35
N ASN A 137 -10.20 -8.33 16.65
CA ASN A 137 -10.91 -8.98 17.77
C ASN A 137 -10.72 -10.50 17.83
N ILE A 138 -9.63 -11.01 17.24
CA ILE A 138 -9.25 -12.42 17.29
C ILE A 138 -7.73 -12.56 17.36
N ASN A 139 -7.24 -13.63 17.98
CA ASN A 139 -5.81 -13.93 17.99
C ASN A 139 -5.47 -14.80 16.78
N PHE A 140 -4.68 -14.24 15.86
CA PHE A 140 -4.17 -14.97 14.71
C PHE A 140 -2.87 -15.71 15.05
N ASP A 141 -2.77 -16.94 14.57
CA ASP A 141 -1.48 -17.60 14.40
C ASP A 141 -0.70 -16.96 13.23
N PHE A 142 0.62 -17.08 13.23
CA PHE A 142 1.48 -16.43 12.23
C PHE A 142 1.16 -16.81 10.78
N LEU A 143 0.71 -18.04 10.53
CA LEU A 143 0.34 -18.48 9.18
C LEU A 143 -1.09 -18.07 8.79
N GLU A 144 -1.94 -17.73 9.77
CA GLU A 144 -3.33 -17.40 9.49
C GLU A 144 -3.47 -16.06 8.77
N ILE A 145 -2.65 -15.06 9.12
CA ILE A 145 -2.68 -13.74 8.49
C ILE A 145 -2.49 -13.82 6.97
N ILE A 146 -1.75 -14.82 6.48
CA ILE A 146 -1.45 -15.00 5.06
C ILE A 146 -2.73 -15.23 4.24
N TYR A 147 -3.73 -15.90 4.82
CA TYR A 147 -5.02 -16.15 4.15
C TYR A 147 -5.88 -14.89 3.99
N TYR A 148 -5.56 -13.84 4.74
CA TYR A 148 -6.32 -12.59 4.74
C TYR A 148 -5.60 -11.46 3.99
N LEU A 149 -4.39 -11.69 3.49
CA LEU A 149 -3.67 -10.72 2.66
C LEU A 149 -4.46 -10.43 1.38
N ASP A 150 -4.64 -9.15 1.09
CA ASP A 150 -5.44 -8.69 -0.04
C ASP A 150 -4.57 -8.03 -1.13
N TYR A 151 -5.18 -7.65 -2.24
CA TYR A 151 -4.52 -7.15 -3.44
C TYR A 151 -3.49 -6.04 -3.22
N GLY A 152 -3.73 -5.11 -2.30
CA GLY A 152 -2.79 -4.05 -1.96
C GLY A 152 -1.46 -4.58 -1.44
N PHE A 153 -1.46 -5.70 -0.70
CA PHE A 153 -0.24 -6.35 -0.24
C PHE A 153 0.56 -6.96 -1.41
N TYR A 154 -0.11 -7.57 -2.39
CA TYR A 154 0.59 -8.11 -3.57
C TYR A 154 1.16 -6.99 -4.46
N ILE A 155 0.46 -5.86 -4.59
CA ILE A 155 0.99 -4.67 -5.27
C ILE A 155 2.21 -4.14 -4.50
N LEU A 156 2.17 -4.14 -3.17
CA LEU A 156 3.31 -3.76 -2.32
C LEU A 156 4.52 -4.68 -2.54
N LEU A 157 4.33 -6.00 -2.65
CA LEU A 157 5.41 -6.94 -2.95
C LEU A 157 6.04 -6.69 -4.33
N LEU A 158 5.21 -6.44 -5.35
CA LEU A 158 5.69 -6.08 -6.68
C LEU A 158 6.48 -4.77 -6.65
N ASN A 159 5.98 -3.77 -5.92
CA ASN A 159 6.65 -2.50 -5.73
C ASN A 159 7.99 -2.64 -4.99
N LEU A 160 8.05 -3.51 -3.98
CA LEU A 160 9.28 -3.85 -3.27
C LEU A 160 10.34 -4.42 -4.22
N PHE A 161 9.94 -5.33 -5.11
CA PHE A 161 10.83 -5.90 -6.13
C PHE A 161 11.34 -4.83 -7.11
N LEU A 162 10.47 -3.93 -7.58
CA LEU A 162 10.87 -2.81 -8.43
C LEU A 162 11.84 -1.87 -7.71
N SER A 163 11.58 -1.57 -6.44
CA SER A 163 12.44 -0.72 -5.61
C SER A 163 13.84 -1.32 -5.41
N TYR A 164 13.93 -2.63 -5.20
CA TYR A 164 15.20 -3.35 -5.13
C TYR A 164 16.03 -3.16 -6.41
N ILE A 165 15.40 -3.37 -7.58
CA ILE A 165 16.08 -3.20 -8.87
C ILE A 165 16.46 -1.73 -9.08
N ALA A 166 15.57 -0.79 -8.73
CA ALA A 166 15.82 0.64 -8.82
C ALA A 166 17.06 1.05 -8.00
N TYR A 167 17.18 0.54 -6.78
CA TYR A 167 18.35 0.76 -5.92
C TYR A 167 19.63 0.16 -6.52
N LYS A 168 19.60 -1.10 -6.96
CA LYS A 168 20.78 -1.80 -7.49
C LYS A 168 21.27 -1.21 -8.80
N LYS A 169 20.37 -0.86 -9.71
CA LYS A 169 20.67 -0.28 -11.04
C LYS A 169 20.76 1.25 -11.04
N HIS A 170 20.77 1.89 -9.86
CA HIS A 170 20.86 3.34 -9.78
C HIS A 170 22.17 3.85 -10.40
N GLN A 171 22.05 4.67 -11.44
CA GLN A 171 23.18 5.27 -12.14
C GLN A 171 23.81 6.38 -11.29
N ILE A 172 25.13 6.33 -11.14
CA ILE A 172 25.91 7.39 -10.52
C ILE A 172 26.72 8.02 -11.65
N LYS A 173 26.32 9.21 -12.10
CA LYS A 173 27.11 10.00 -13.03
C LYS A 173 28.13 10.79 -12.21
N LYS A 174 29.40 10.70 -12.62
CA LYS A 174 30.49 11.48 -12.04
C LYS A 174 30.42 12.92 -12.54
#